data_AF-A0A672MAY4-F1
#
_entry.id   AF-A0A672MAY4-F1
#
_cell.length_a   1.000
_cell.length_b   1.000
_cell.length_c   1.000
_cell.angle_alpha   90.00
_cell.angle_beta   90.00
_cell.angle_gamma   90.00
#
_symmetry.space_group_name_H-M   'P 1'
#
loop_
_entity.id
_entity.type
_entity.pdbx_description
1 polymer ?
#
loop_
_entity_poly.entity_id
_entity_poly.type
_entity_poly.pdbx_seq_one_letter_code
_entity_poly.pdbx_strand_id
1 'polypeptide(L)'
;MGEVRKLQKKLRQIENLEIKISLTLEEKIKVSKKGELRSRLAELLLQHSGPQQIQGIVGKEEDKMKRQVEEVTEQLVACRPALKIAREERRENERIDGSQTDGRGETHLPVSPSAEEQEDAEFKSRKQTWEKAKFRLRTLEGHSDIITCAVAVDNLVISGSRDTTVKVWHVPTATEQRNLGGHSGGVTCLSAPPLEYCRRLARVFDLAEKERFVLSGSTDCCVRIWALSSGQCVKSIYTFNAVSSLCFTPEGEGFIVTGSDAGKLQVWSWSSLENCQSENAHLDAVTTLQSQGPLLFSGSAEGCVCVWEVSDERTEPLRRLHVWGPEVTGCGGDDGRLILSPRGDRVFLSCGKASIRILNWRTGVMTRLTNHSSTAGVTDCVNQIPGLLIGSCFDIINGESTINLFSLPQSKYLVSLTSSDLPRILCFAAWLTASGDHRWVTGGRNLIVWEQLPGSFKKRGDVTVRRDSRLEYCLLESDRDSEDEQSEDSIPQDASETEEPASSSWLSCVLQ
;
A
#
# COMPACT_ATOMS: atom_id res chain seq x y z
N MET A 1 -23.78 37.95 9.06
CA MET A 1 -24.28 36.59 9.45
C MET A 1 -25.50 36.09 8.66
N GLY A 2 -26.57 36.88 8.46
CA GLY A 2 -27.77 36.41 7.74
C GLY A 2 -27.57 36.10 6.25
N GLU A 3 -26.71 36.87 5.58
CA GLU A 3 -26.39 36.66 4.15
C GLU A 3 -25.53 35.42 3.91
N VAL A 4 -24.57 35.14 4.79
CA VAL A 4 -23.72 33.93 4.76
C VAL A 4 -24.59 32.66 4.83
N ARG A 5 -25.59 32.64 5.73
CA ARG A 5 -26.53 31.50 5.83
C ARG A 5 -27.40 31.34 4.58
N LYS A 6 -27.83 32.44 3.95
CA LYS A 6 -28.59 32.40 2.70
C LYS A 6 -27.73 31.86 1.54
N LEU A 7 -26.45 32.25 1.47
CA LEU A 7 -25.50 31.77 0.45
C LEU A 7 -25.17 30.29 0.64
N GLN A 8 -24.93 29.83 1.86
CA GLN A 8 -24.70 28.40 2.16
C GLN A 8 -25.92 27.52 1.86
N LYS A 9 -27.14 28.04 2.03
CA LYS A 9 -28.37 27.32 1.68
C LYS A 9 -28.55 27.21 0.16
N LYS A 10 -28.20 28.27 -0.59
CA LYS A 10 -28.20 28.26 -2.06
C LYS A 10 -27.12 27.33 -2.63
N LEU A 11 -25.93 27.30 -2.04
CA LEU A 11 -24.83 26.41 -2.48
C LEU A 11 -25.23 24.94 -2.36
N ARG A 12 -25.84 24.56 -1.23
CA ARG A 12 -26.37 23.20 -1.02
C ARG A 12 -27.51 22.83 -1.97
N GLN A 13 -28.37 23.78 -2.35
CA GLN A 13 -29.41 23.54 -3.35
C GLN A 13 -28.84 23.33 -4.76
N ILE A 14 -27.73 24.01 -5.10
CA ILE A 14 -27.06 23.82 -6.39
C ILE A 14 -26.32 22.48 -6.43
N GLU A 15 -25.64 22.09 -5.35
CA GLU A 15 -24.97 20.78 -5.24
C GLU A 15 -25.95 19.60 -5.32
N ASN A 16 -27.16 19.74 -4.78
CA ASN A 16 -28.20 18.72 -4.90
C ASN A 16 -28.81 18.59 -6.32
N LEU A 17 -28.68 19.61 -7.17
CA LEU A 17 -29.11 19.54 -8.57
C LEU A 17 -28.08 18.83 -9.47
N GLU A 18 -26.83 18.69 -9.03
CA GLU A 18 -25.76 18.03 -9.78
C GLU A 18 -25.87 16.48 -9.76
N ILE A 19 -26.80 15.89 -8.96
CA ILE A 19 -26.90 14.43 -8.76
C ILE A 19 -27.99 13.74 -9.61
N LYS A 20 -28.87 14.44 -10.34
CA LYS A 20 -29.88 13.78 -11.20
C LYS A 20 -30.23 14.54 -12.49
N ILE A 21 -29.75 14.00 -13.62
CA ILE A 21 -30.31 14.08 -14.99
C ILE A 21 -30.34 15.50 -15.61
N SER A 22 -30.12 15.55 -16.94
CA SER A 22 -29.92 16.72 -17.81
C SER A 22 -30.50 18.06 -17.31
N LEU A 23 -29.61 18.99 -16.97
CA LEU A 23 -29.90 20.36 -16.49
C LEU A 23 -30.53 21.25 -17.57
N THR A 24 -31.54 22.03 -17.18
CA THR A 24 -32.18 23.07 -18.01
C THR A 24 -31.27 24.30 -18.17
N LEU A 25 -31.53 25.15 -19.18
CA LEU A 25 -30.69 26.33 -19.50
C LEU A 25 -30.57 27.31 -18.32
N GLU A 26 -31.64 27.51 -17.55
CA GLU A 26 -31.64 28.36 -16.36
C GLU A 26 -30.77 27.77 -15.22
N GLU A 27 -30.68 26.45 -15.14
CA GLU A 27 -29.87 25.77 -14.13
C GLU A 27 -28.38 25.82 -14.49
N LYS A 28 -28.04 25.72 -15.78
CA LYS A 28 -26.67 25.96 -16.26
C LYS A 28 -26.18 27.37 -15.92
N ILE A 29 -27.04 28.38 -16.01
CA ILE A 29 -26.71 29.78 -15.63
C ILE A 29 -26.54 29.92 -14.11
N LYS A 30 -27.23 29.12 -13.29
CA LYS A 30 -27.04 29.13 -11.83
C LYS A 30 -25.73 28.45 -11.43
N VAL A 31 -25.35 27.37 -12.11
CA VAL A 31 -24.07 26.68 -11.90
C VAL A 31 -22.90 27.56 -12.35
N SER A 32 -23.02 28.31 -13.45
CA SER A 32 -21.93 29.19 -13.92
C SER A 32 -21.62 30.33 -12.93
N LYS A 33 -22.60 30.78 -12.14
CA LYS A 33 -22.42 31.79 -11.08
C LYS A 33 -21.81 31.24 -9.77
N LYS A 34 -21.54 29.94 -9.68
CA LYS A 34 -20.97 29.26 -8.49
C LYS A 34 -19.60 29.83 -8.10
N GLY A 35 -18.74 30.12 -9.09
CA GLY A 35 -17.41 30.69 -8.86
C GLY A 35 -17.47 32.09 -8.23
N GLU A 36 -18.31 32.97 -8.78
CA GLU A 36 -18.48 34.34 -8.28
C GLU A 36 -19.02 34.37 -6.85
N LEU A 37 -19.96 33.47 -6.53
CA LEU A 37 -20.52 33.35 -5.18
C LEU A 37 -19.50 32.81 -4.16
N ARG A 38 -18.57 31.93 -4.58
CA ARG A 38 -17.48 31.43 -3.72
C ARG A 38 -16.47 32.53 -3.42
N SER A 39 -16.07 33.32 -4.42
CA SER A 39 -15.17 34.47 -4.21
C SER A 39 -15.77 35.51 -3.28
N ARG A 40 -17.06 35.85 -3.48
CA ARG A 40 -17.76 36.81 -2.62
C ARG A 40 -17.95 36.32 -1.18
N LEU A 41 -18.10 35.00 -0.98
CA LEU A 41 -18.15 34.40 0.35
C LEU A 41 -16.79 34.47 1.05
N ALA A 42 -15.69 34.21 0.33
CA ALA A 42 -14.34 34.32 0.88
C ALA A 42 -14.00 35.76 1.29
N GLU A 43 -14.40 36.74 0.50
CA GLU A 43 -14.19 38.16 0.77
C GLU A 43 -14.95 38.64 2.03
N LEU A 44 -16.20 38.19 2.20
CA LEU A 44 -16.99 38.49 3.40
C LEU A 44 -16.45 37.80 4.67
N LEU A 45 -15.86 36.62 4.53
CA LEU A 45 -15.21 35.93 5.66
C LEU A 45 -13.93 36.66 6.08
N LEU A 46 -13.17 37.19 5.12
CA LEU A 46 -11.97 37.98 5.36
C LEU A 46 -12.31 39.34 6.02
N GLN A 47 -13.40 39.99 5.62
CA GLN A 47 -13.87 41.24 6.22
C GLN A 47 -14.39 41.07 7.66
N HIS A 48 -14.87 39.88 8.01
CA HIS A 48 -15.32 39.57 9.38
C HIS A 48 -14.19 39.11 10.32
N SER A 49 -12.98 38.86 9.80
CA SER A 49 -11.77 38.69 10.61
C SER A 49 -11.01 40.02 10.74
N GLY A 50 -11.47 40.89 11.65
CA GLY A 50 -10.71 42.08 12.10
C GLY A 50 -9.64 41.72 13.15
N PRO A 51 -8.61 42.57 13.37
CA PRO A 51 -7.34 42.17 13.98
C PRO A 51 -7.41 42.13 15.52
N GLN A 52 -6.98 41.02 16.12
CA GLN A 52 -6.60 40.93 17.54
C GLN A 52 -5.12 40.49 17.59
N GLN A 53 -4.19 41.43 17.74
CA GLN A 53 -3.60 41.95 19.00
C GLN A 53 -2.44 41.08 19.52
N ILE A 54 -1.22 41.54 19.24
CA ILE A 54 0.04 41.11 19.84
C ILE A 54 0.20 41.81 21.20
N GLN A 55 0.33 41.05 22.28
CA GLN A 55 0.88 41.43 23.60
C GLN A 55 1.33 40.09 24.24
N GLY A 56 2.58 39.83 24.65
CA GLY A 56 3.59 40.72 25.20
C GLY A 56 3.51 40.72 26.73
N ILE A 57 3.93 39.64 27.41
CA ILE A 57 4.18 39.63 28.86
C ILE A 57 5.50 38.92 29.16
N VAL A 58 6.44 39.72 29.64
CA VAL A 58 7.67 39.37 30.35
C VAL A 58 7.31 39.04 31.79
N GLY A 59 7.87 37.96 32.33
CA GLY A 59 7.81 37.63 33.76
C GLY A 59 8.94 36.66 34.12
N LYS A 60 10.02 37.21 34.68
CA LYS A 60 11.09 36.47 35.36
C LYS A 60 10.56 35.97 36.71
N GLU A 61 10.92 34.75 37.09
CA GLU A 61 11.31 34.43 38.47
C GLU A 61 12.20 33.18 38.49
N GLU A 62 13.43 33.36 38.96
CA GLU A 62 14.35 32.31 39.37
C GLU A 62 13.93 31.83 40.76
N ASP A 63 13.92 30.51 41.00
CA ASP A 63 14.23 30.06 42.36
C ASP A 63 14.94 28.70 42.41
N LYS A 64 15.78 28.60 43.44
CA LYS A 64 16.97 27.76 43.54
C LYS A 64 16.71 26.29 43.86
N MET A 65 17.59 25.50 43.26
CA MET A 65 17.99 24.12 43.50
C MET A 65 18.31 23.76 44.97
N LYS A 66 17.85 22.58 45.42
CA LYS A 66 18.61 21.71 46.34
C LYS A 66 18.40 20.23 46.00
N ARG A 67 19.54 19.55 45.85
CA ARG A 67 19.72 18.10 45.69
C ARG A 67 19.40 17.37 46.99
N GLN A 68 18.80 16.19 46.88
CA GLN A 68 19.09 15.05 47.74
C GLN A 68 19.35 13.83 46.86
N VAL A 69 20.47 13.18 47.15
CA VAL A 69 21.01 11.98 46.52
C VAL A 69 20.61 10.83 47.43
N GLU A 70 19.93 9.82 46.89
CA GLU A 70 19.95 8.46 47.43
C GLU A 70 20.19 7.50 46.25
N GLU A 71 21.34 6.84 46.32
CA GLU A 71 21.76 5.74 45.45
C GLU A 71 20.92 4.50 45.76
N VAL A 72 20.32 3.91 44.73
CA VAL A 72 20.06 2.46 44.70
C VAL A 72 20.51 1.96 43.35
N THR A 73 21.57 1.18 43.38
CA THR A 73 22.21 0.42 42.30
C THR A 73 21.32 -0.72 41.79
N GLU A 74 21.11 -0.83 40.48
CA GLU A 74 20.84 -2.12 39.81
C GLU A 74 21.28 -2.12 38.33
N GLN A 75 22.50 -2.66 38.15
CA GLN A 75 23.02 -3.55 37.11
C GLN A 75 22.63 -3.37 35.62
N LEU A 76 23.61 -2.85 34.88
CA LEU A 76 23.80 -2.98 33.43
C LEU A 76 24.24 -4.41 33.06
N VAL A 77 23.59 -5.00 32.05
CA VAL A 77 24.13 -6.16 31.30
C VAL A 77 24.54 -5.69 29.91
N ALA A 78 25.84 -5.84 29.63
CA ALA A 78 26.49 -5.50 28.38
C ALA A 78 26.26 -6.57 27.31
N CYS A 79 25.91 -6.16 26.08
CA CYS A 79 26.02 -6.99 24.88
C CYS A 79 27.45 -6.95 24.32
N ARG A 80 27.99 -8.13 23.99
CA ARG A 80 29.21 -8.32 23.18
C ARG A 80 28.98 -9.44 22.14
N PRO A 81 29.83 -9.52 21.09
CA PRO A 81 29.36 -9.60 19.71
C PRO A 81 29.50 -10.98 19.03
N ALA A 82 28.98 -11.01 17.80
CA ALA A 82 29.07 -12.00 16.71
C ALA A 82 30.11 -13.14 16.83
N LEU A 83 29.63 -14.37 16.59
CA LEU A 83 30.45 -15.54 16.27
C LEU A 83 30.13 -16.07 14.88
N LYS A 84 31.22 -16.33 14.15
CA LYS A 84 31.33 -16.78 12.77
C LYS A 84 30.73 -18.19 12.58
N ILE A 85 29.96 -18.37 11.51
CA ILE A 85 29.56 -19.68 10.99
C ILE A 85 30.77 -20.29 10.27
N ALA A 86 31.24 -21.45 10.76
CA ALA A 86 32.28 -22.24 10.13
C ALA A 86 31.65 -23.27 9.17
N ARG A 87 32.32 -23.43 8.02
CA ARG A 87 32.18 -24.52 7.04
C ARG A 87 32.00 -25.88 7.70
N GLU A 88 30.98 -26.63 7.28
CA GLU A 88 30.93 -28.09 7.45
C GLU A 88 31.37 -28.77 6.15
N GLU A 89 32.50 -29.47 6.25
CA GLU A 89 33.07 -30.33 5.21
C GLU A 89 32.29 -31.65 5.16
N ARG A 90 31.87 -32.05 3.95
CA ARG A 90 31.44 -33.41 3.64
C ARG A 90 32.57 -34.39 3.95
N ARG A 91 32.32 -35.35 4.85
CA ARG A 91 33.12 -36.57 4.94
C ARG A 91 32.32 -37.72 4.33
N GLU A 92 32.78 -38.18 3.17
CA GLU A 92 32.50 -39.50 2.64
C GLU A 92 33.12 -40.54 3.60
N ASN A 93 32.34 -41.56 3.96
CA ASN A 93 32.85 -42.78 4.55
C ASN A 93 32.27 -43.95 3.76
N GLU A 94 33.07 -44.47 2.83
CA GLU A 94 32.96 -45.85 2.37
C GLU A 94 33.29 -46.78 3.54
N ARG A 95 32.52 -47.87 3.70
CA ARG A 95 33.05 -49.16 4.16
C ARG A 95 32.09 -50.30 3.83
N ILE A 96 32.67 -51.25 3.09
CA ILE A 96 32.24 -52.61 2.77
C ILE A 96 32.27 -53.44 4.07
N ASP A 97 31.27 -54.29 4.33
CA ASP A 97 31.38 -55.77 4.29
C ASP A 97 30.07 -56.45 4.74
N GLY A 98 29.84 -57.68 4.26
CA GLY A 98 28.57 -58.39 4.37
C GLY A 98 28.43 -59.42 5.49
N SER A 99 27.41 -60.26 5.25
CA SER A 99 27.01 -61.53 5.91
C SER A 99 25.97 -61.48 7.05
N GLN A 100 24.76 -61.95 6.68
CA GLN A 100 23.81 -62.86 7.34
C GLN A 100 23.76 -62.99 8.87
N THR A 101 22.58 -62.80 9.49
CA THR A 101 21.62 -63.86 9.91
C THR A 101 20.59 -63.34 10.94
N ASP A 102 19.33 -63.76 10.73
CA ASP A 102 18.25 -64.07 11.66
C ASP A 102 17.91 -63.23 12.91
N GLY A 103 16.61 -62.88 13.00
CA GLY A 103 15.82 -63.20 14.21
C GLY A 103 15.16 -62.05 14.97
N ARG A 104 13.84 -61.90 14.75
CA ARG A 104 12.79 -61.47 15.70
C ARG A 104 12.97 -60.15 16.46
N GLY A 105 12.04 -59.23 16.17
CA GLY A 105 11.58 -58.22 17.13
C GLY A 105 11.05 -56.96 16.44
N GLU A 106 9.86 -57.02 15.85
CA GLU A 106 9.15 -55.82 15.41
C GLU A 106 8.66 -55.05 16.65
N THR A 107 9.57 -54.29 17.25
CA THR A 107 9.20 -53.07 17.96
C THR A 107 9.11 -51.97 16.92
N HIS A 108 7.89 -51.65 16.48
CA HIS A 108 7.61 -50.45 15.71
C HIS A 108 8.04 -49.23 16.53
N LEU A 109 9.26 -48.77 16.32
CA LEU A 109 9.66 -47.42 16.67
C LEU A 109 8.82 -46.48 15.79
N PRO A 110 8.18 -45.43 16.35
CA PRO A 110 7.42 -44.50 15.56
C PRO A 110 8.37 -43.82 14.56
N VAL A 111 8.13 -44.05 13.27
CA VAL A 111 8.80 -43.34 12.19
C VAL A 111 8.49 -41.86 12.40
N SER A 112 9.52 -41.07 12.69
CA SER A 112 9.41 -39.62 12.75
C SER A 112 8.95 -39.12 11.37
N PRO A 113 7.89 -38.31 11.29
CA PRO A 113 7.34 -37.84 10.02
C PRO A 113 8.42 -37.13 9.20
N SER A 114 8.33 -37.26 7.88
CA SER A 114 9.26 -36.56 6.98
C SER A 114 9.06 -35.04 7.11
N ALA A 115 10.06 -34.25 6.69
CA ALA A 115 9.95 -32.79 6.70
C ALA A 115 8.74 -32.31 5.87
N GLU A 116 8.45 -32.98 4.75
CA GLU A 116 7.30 -32.69 3.88
C GLU A 116 5.97 -33.00 4.56
N GLU A 117 5.87 -34.13 5.28
CA GLU A 117 4.67 -34.48 6.04
C GLU A 117 4.39 -33.49 7.16
N GLN A 118 5.45 -33.02 7.82
CA GLN A 118 5.35 -32.01 8.88
C GLN A 118 4.90 -30.66 8.32
N GLU A 119 5.45 -30.23 7.18
CA GLU A 119 5.03 -29.01 6.48
C GLU A 119 3.57 -29.07 6.01
N ASP A 120 3.14 -30.21 5.45
CA ASP A 120 1.75 -30.40 5.03
C ASP A 120 0.78 -30.45 6.22
N ALA A 121 1.19 -31.03 7.35
CA ALA A 121 0.41 -31.00 8.58
C ALA A 121 0.28 -29.56 9.13
N GLU A 122 1.36 -28.78 9.13
CA GLU A 122 1.35 -27.37 9.52
C GLU A 122 0.46 -26.55 8.59
N PHE A 123 0.56 -26.76 7.28
CA PHE A 123 -0.29 -26.10 6.29
C PHE A 123 -1.78 -26.42 6.51
N LYS A 124 -2.13 -27.69 6.72
CA LYS A 124 -3.52 -28.10 6.99
C LYS A 124 -4.05 -27.46 8.28
N SER A 125 -3.26 -27.44 9.35
CA SER A 125 -3.61 -26.78 10.62
C SER A 125 -3.85 -25.28 10.42
N ARG A 126 -2.97 -24.62 9.66
CA ARG A 126 -3.09 -23.20 9.34
C ARG A 126 -4.33 -22.91 8.50
N LYS A 127 -4.61 -23.72 7.48
CA LYS A 127 -5.82 -23.62 6.65
C LYS A 127 -7.09 -23.75 7.50
N GLN A 128 -7.16 -24.74 8.39
CA GLN A 128 -8.29 -24.91 9.31
C GLN A 128 -8.49 -23.70 10.25
N THR A 129 -7.40 -23.06 10.66
CA THR A 129 -7.46 -21.83 11.48
C THR A 129 -8.08 -20.68 10.69
N TRP A 130 -7.69 -20.52 9.42
CA TRP A 130 -8.24 -19.50 8.52
C TRP A 130 -9.69 -19.74 8.12
N GLU A 131 -10.10 -20.99 7.95
CA GLU A 131 -11.50 -21.37 7.66
C GLU A 131 -12.46 -21.01 8.79
N LYS A 132 -11.95 -20.97 10.02
CA LYS A 132 -12.70 -20.58 11.23
C LYS A 132 -12.49 -19.11 11.59
N ALA A 133 -11.67 -18.38 10.84
CA ALA A 133 -11.39 -16.98 11.12
C ALA A 133 -12.67 -16.16 10.97
N LYS A 134 -12.83 -15.19 11.87
CA LYS A 134 -13.94 -14.25 11.84
C LYS A 134 -13.36 -12.85 11.75
N PHE A 135 -14.00 -12.01 10.97
CA PHE A 135 -13.62 -10.61 10.83
C PHE A 135 -14.79 -9.70 11.18
N ARG A 136 -14.47 -8.55 11.75
CA ARG A 136 -15.37 -7.41 11.86
C ARG A 136 -15.01 -6.39 10.81
N LEU A 137 -16.01 -5.85 10.13
CA LEU A 137 -15.85 -4.77 9.17
C LEU A 137 -16.28 -3.44 9.81
N ARG A 138 -15.51 -2.39 9.54
CA ARG A 138 -15.86 -1.01 9.90
C ARG A 138 -15.58 -0.10 8.73
N THR A 139 -16.61 0.54 8.21
CA THR A 139 -16.47 1.59 7.19
C THR A 139 -16.03 2.88 7.84
N LEU A 140 -15.01 3.51 7.27
CA LEU A 140 -14.50 4.82 7.64
C LEU A 140 -15.09 5.85 6.66
N GLU A 141 -16.21 6.44 7.03
CA GLU A 141 -16.95 7.38 6.18
C GLU A 141 -16.39 8.80 6.30
N GLY A 142 -16.14 9.47 5.17
CA GLY A 142 -15.81 10.90 5.16
C GLY A 142 -15.09 11.42 3.91
N HIS A 143 -14.47 10.56 3.10
CA HIS A 143 -13.99 10.95 1.77
C HIS A 143 -15.18 11.17 0.81
N SER A 144 -15.04 12.13 -0.11
CA SER A 144 -16.09 12.47 -1.09
C SER A 144 -15.84 11.90 -2.49
N ASP A 145 -14.73 11.22 -2.69
CA ASP A 145 -14.32 10.59 -3.95
C ASP A 145 -13.44 9.35 -3.67
N ILE A 146 -13.04 8.64 -4.72
CA ILE A 146 -12.26 7.38 -4.67
C ILE A 146 -11.04 7.52 -3.78
N ILE A 147 -10.88 6.58 -2.86
CA ILE A 147 -9.66 6.38 -2.07
C ILE A 147 -8.65 5.62 -2.94
N THR A 148 -7.55 6.27 -3.26
CA THR A 148 -6.51 5.79 -4.18
C THR A 148 -5.37 5.08 -3.46
N CYS A 149 -5.14 5.41 -2.19
CA CYS A 149 -4.05 4.86 -1.40
C CYS A 149 -4.39 4.89 0.11
N ALA A 150 -3.81 3.94 0.84
CA ALA A 150 -3.91 3.86 2.29
C ALA A 150 -2.61 3.32 2.89
N VAL A 151 -2.28 3.77 4.10
CA VAL A 151 -1.16 3.26 4.91
C VAL A 151 -1.60 3.16 6.37
N ALA A 152 -1.03 2.20 7.10
CA ALA A 152 -1.27 2.04 8.53
C ALA A 152 -0.04 2.46 9.33
N VAL A 153 -0.26 3.24 10.39
CA VAL A 153 0.78 3.70 11.32
C VAL A 153 0.27 3.50 12.74
N ASP A 154 0.85 2.55 13.47
CA ASP A 154 0.40 2.17 14.81
C ASP A 154 -1.11 1.78 14.84
N ASN A 155 -1.95 2.58 15.50
CA ASN A 155 -3.42 2.41 15.56
C ASN A 155 -4.17 3.36 14.62
N LEU A 156 -3.46 4.02 13.71
CA LEU A 156 -4.00 4.97 12.74
C LEU A 156 -4.00 4.35 11.36
N VAL A 157 -5.05 4.67 10.60
CA VAL A 157 -5.07 4.51 9.14
C VAL A 157 -4.99 5.91 8.54
N ILE A 158 -4.13 6.09 7.56
CA ILE A 158 -4.07 7.30 6.74
C ILE A 158 -4.52 6.93 5.33
N SER A 159 -5.45 7.70 4.78
CA SER A 159 -5.99 7.49 3.43
C SER A 159 -5.83 8.75 2.58
N GLY A 160 -5.51 8.55 1.30
CA GLY A 160 -5.45 9.59 0.29
C GLY A 160 -6.54 9.36 -0.76
N SER A 161 -7.19 10.43 -1.20
CA SER A 161 -8.31 10.36 -2.13
C SER A 161 -8.16 11.34 -3.29
N ARG A 162 -8.91 11.06 -4.35
CA ARG A 162 -9.12 11.98 -5.48
C ARG A 162 -9.82 13.28 -5.05
N ASP A 163 -10.45 13.29 -3.87
CA ASP A 163 -11.04 14.50 -3.26
C ASP A 163 -10.01 15.55 -2.80
N THR A 164 -8.72 15.35 -3.11
CA THR A 164 -7.58 16.22 -2.78
C THR A 164 -7.17 16.23 -1.31
N THR A 165 -7.80 15.38 -0.48
CA THR A 165 -7.51 15.33 0.95
C THR A 165 -6.77 14.06 1.35
N VAL A 166 -5.98 14.18 2.42
CA VAL A 166 -5.48 13.04 3.17
C VAL A 166 -6.20 13.03 4.52
N LYS A 167 -6.82 11.91 4.89
CA LYS A 167 -7.52 11.77 6.18
C LYS A 167 -6.82 10.79 7.10
N VAL A 168 -6.86 11.09 8.40
CA VAL A 168 -6.29 10.26 9.46
C VAL A 168 -7.42 9.71 10.30
N TRP A 169 -7.45 8.40 10.47
CA TRP A 169 -8.51 7.67 11.14
C TRP A 169 -7.95 6.92 12.33
N HIS A 170 -8.66 6.96 13.45
CA HIS A 170 -8.34 6.13 14.58
C HIS A 170 -9.09 4.80 14.48
N VAL A 171 -8.35 3.71 14.29
CA VAL A 171 -8.94 2.38 14.00
C VAL A 171 -9.84 1.87 15.13
N PRO A 172 -9.45 1.91 16.43
CA PRO A 172 -10.30 1.40 17.50
C PRO A 172 -11.67 2.08 17.62
N THR A 173 -11.75 3.39 17.37
CA THR A 173 -13.00 4.16 17.45
C THR A 173 -13.71 4.33 16.11
N ALA A 174 -13.05 4.00 15.00
CA ALA A 174 -13.52 4.26 13.64
C ALA A 174 -13.92 5.73 13.42
N THR A 175 -13.16 6.67 14.00
CA THR A 175 -13.43 8.11 13.88
C THR A 175 -12.33 8.80 13.08
N GLU A 176 -12.73 9.76 12.25
CA GLU A 176 -11.81 10.73 11.66
C GLU A 176 -11.17 11.57 12.77
N GLN A 177 -9.83 11.58 12.82
CA GLN A 177 -9.06 12.39 13.76
C GLN A 177 -8.62 13.70 13.12
N ARG A 178 -8.19 13.64 11.84
CA ARG A 178 -7.66 14.80 11.12
C ARG A 178 -8.04 14.73 9.64
N ASN A 179 -8.23 15.91 9.07
CA ASN A 179 -8.25 16.15 7.64
C ASN A 179 -7.02 16.99 7.28
N LEU A 180 -6.06 16.38 6.60
CA LEU A 180 -4.81 16.97 6.13
C LEU A 180 -5.04 17.54 4.73
N GLY A 181 -5.85 18.60 4.66
CA GLY A 181 -6.12 19.32 3.42
C GLY A 181 -4.92 20.15 2.96
N GLY A 182 -4.82 20.38 1.65
CA GLY A 182 -3.83 21.32 1.10
C GLY A 182 -3.29 20.95 -0.27
N HIS A 183 -3.49 19.73 -0.74
CA HIS A 183 -3.24 19.40 -2.15
C HIS A 183 -4.28 20.09 -3.05
N SER A 184 -3.86 20.50 -4.24
CA SER A 184 -4.77 21.06 -5.27
C SER A 184 -5.19 20.03 -6.32
N GLY A 185 -4.61 18.83 -6.26
CA GLY A 185 -4.91 17.69 -7.11
C GLY A 185 -5.20 16.44 -6.29
N GLY A 186 -5.71 15.40 -6.94
CA GLY A 186 -5.99 14.11 -6.30
C GLY A 186 -4.71 13.48 -5.75
N VAL A 187 -4.79 12.99 -4.51
CA VAL A 187 -3.71 12.25 -3.86
C VAL A 187 -3.64 10.86 -4.49
N THR A 188 -2.45 10.39 -4.85
CA THR A 188 -2.25 9.14 -5.62
C THR A 188 -1.50 8.08 -4.84
N CYS A 189 -0.67 8.50 -3.88
CA CYS A 189 0.20 7.61 -3.12
C CYS A 189 0.53 8.20 -1.74
N LEU A 190 0.77 7.29 -0.80
CA LEU A 190 1.16 7.59 0.58
C LEU A 190 2.35 6.74 0.98
N SER A 191 3.20 7.27 1.86
CA SER A 191 4.27 6.49 2.50
C SER A 191 4.49 6.96 3.94
N ALA A 192 4.80 6.03 4.84
CA ALA A 192 5.05 6.32 6.24
C ALA A 192 6.52 5.96 6.57
N PRO A 193 7.38 6.94 6.90
CA PRO A 193 8.74 6.67 7.34
C PRO A 193 8.76 5.93 8.69
N PRO A 194 9.75 5.07 8.96
CA PRO A 194 9.91 4.44 10.26
C PRO A 194 10.09 5.45 11.39
N LEU A 195 9.79 5.02 12.62
CA LEU A 195 9.83 5.88 13.80
C LEU A 195 11.20 6.53 14.03
N GLU A 196 12.30 5.84 13.73
CA GLU A 196 13.63 6.43 13.88
C GLU A 196 13.83 7.67 13.00
N TYR A 197 13.42 7.61 11.74
CA TYR A 197 13.49 8.72 10.79
C TYR A 197 12.52 9.84 11.15
N CYS A 198 11.35 9.48 11.69
CA CYS A 198 10.43 10.46 12.26
C CYS A 198 11.09 11.22 13.42
N ARG A 199 11.78 10.55 14.35
CA ARG A 199 12.48 11.22 15.47
C ARG A 199 13.55 12.19 14.98
N ARG A 200 14.34 11.81 13.97
CA ARG A 200 15.37 12.69 13.39
C ARG A 200 14.74 13.96 12.82
N LEU A 201 13.69 13.83 12.01
CA LEU A 201 13.00 14.99 11.43
C LEU A 201 12.25 15.83 12.46
N ALA A 202 11.64 15.20 13.47
CA ALA A 202 10.98 15.89 14.57
C ALA A 202 11.94 16.80 15.34
N ARG A 203 13.20 16.37 15.57
CA ARG A 203 14.23 17.21 16.20
C ARG A 203 14.59 18.43 15.36
N VAL A 204 14.64 18.28 14.04
CA VAL A 204 14.92 19.40 13.11
C VAL A 204 13.80 20.45 13.16
N PHE A 205 12.55 20.01 13.33
CA PHE A 205 11.38 20.90 13.40
C PHE A 205 10.94 21.28 14.82
N ASP A 206 11.71 20.92 15.86
CA ASP A 206 11.36 21.15 17.27
C ASP A 206 9.96 20.60 17.65
N LEU A 207 9.66 19.41 17.16
CA LEU A 207 8.41 18.67 17.44
C LEU A 207 8.65 17.57 18.47
N ALA A 208 7.56 17.04 19.03
CA ALA A 208 7.62 15.98 20.04
C ALA A 208 8.36 14.73 19.54
N GLU A 209 9.13 14.06 20.40
CA GLU A 209 9.91 12.85 20.01
C GLU A 209 9.04 11.68 19.52
N LYS A 210 7.76 11.65 19.88
CA LYS A 210 6.82 10.62 19.43
C LYS A 210 6.09 10.99 18.14
N GLU A 211 6.39 12.15 17.56
CA GLU A 211 5.78 12.60 16.32
C GLU A 211 5.92 11.54 15.23
N ARG A 212 4.84 11.36 14.48
CA ARG A 212 4.83 10.50 13.29
C ARG A 212 4.61 11.40 12.09
N PHE A 213 5.30 11.10 11.01
CA PHE A 213 5.09 11.77 9.74
C PHE A 213 4.41 10.83 8.75
N VAL A 214 3.68 11.42 7.81
CA VAL A 214 3.24 10.74 6.60
C VAL A 214 3.58 11.59 5.40
N LEU A 215 3.94 10.93 4.31
CA LEU A 215 4.23 11.52 3.01
C LEU A 215 3.05 11.28 2.09
N SER A 216 2.63 12.31 1.36
CA SER A 216 1.61 12.19 0.32
C SER A 216 2.10 12.75 -0.99
N GLY A 217 1.94 11.96 -2.06
CA GLY A 217 2.17 12.38 -3.44
C GLY A 217 0.84 12.65 -4.13
N SER A 218 0.82 13.67 -4.99
CA SER A 218 -0.39 14.10 -5.68
C SER A 218 -0.11 14.47 -7.13
N THR A 219 -1.21 14.52 -7.89
CA THR A 219 -1.28 15.06 -9.25
C THR A 219 -1.02 16.57 -9.32
N ASP A 220 -0.93 17.26 -8.19
CA ASP A 220 -0.47 18.67 -8.13
C ASP A 220 1.06 18.84 -8.19
N CYS A 221 1.78 17.80 -8.58
CA CYS A 221 3.24 17.77 -8.67
C CYS A 221 3.94 18.07 -7.34
N CYS A 222 3.28 17.83 -6.20
CA CYS A 222 3.87 18.02 -4.89
C CYS A 222 3.91 16.72 -4.08
N VAL A 223 4.99 16.56 -3.32
CA VAL A 223 5.05 15.69 -2.15
C VAL A 223 4.90 16.53 -0.90
N ARG A 224 3.97 16.19 -0.02
CA ARG A 224 3.80 16.86 1.26
C ARG A 224 4.18 15.96 2.43
N ILE A 225 4.78 16.57 3.45
CA ILE A 225 5.17 15.93 4.70
C ILE A 225 4.30 16.48 5.81
N TRP A 226 3.52 15.61 6.45
CA TRP A 226 2.54 16.00 7.45
C TRP A 226 2.93 15.47 8.82
N ALA A 227 2.87 16.34 9.84
CA ALA A 227 2.93 15.93 11.24
C ALA A 227 1.56 15.38 11.66
N LEU A 228 1.48 14.10 12.01
CA LEU A 228 0.20 13.44 12.31
C LEU A 228 -0.46 13.97 13.58
N SER A 229 0.30 14.40 14.59
CA SER A 229 -0.28 14.86 15.84
C SER A 229 -1.01 16.20 15.68
N SER A 230 -0.40 17.13 14.94
CA SER A 230 -0.91 18.49 14.72
C SER A 230 -1.82 18.59 13.48
N GLY A 231 -1.63 17.69 12.52
CA GLY A 231 -2.26 17.72 11.21
C GLY A 231 -1.71 18.80 10.28
N GLN A 232 -0.56 19.40 10.61
CA GLN A 232 0.04 20.46 9.82
C GLN A 232 0.94 19.89 8.72
N CYS A 233 0.92 20.54 7.56
CA CYS A 233 1.92 20.36 6.52
C CYS A 233 3.22 21.03 6.98
N VAL A 234 4.24 20.24 7.31
CA VAL A 234 5.52 20.77 7.77
C VAL A 234 6.39 21.18 6.59
N LYS A 235 6.33 20.41 5.49
CA LYS A 235 7.06 20.68 4.26
C LYS A 235 6.29 20.25 3.02
N SER A 236 6.58 20.93 1.91
CA SER A 236 6.11 20.61 0.57
C SER A 236 7.29 20.64 -0.38
N ILE A 237 7.44 19.59 -1.18
CA ILE A 237 8.48 19.41 -2.19
C ILE A 237 7.78 19.44 -3.55
N TYR A 238 8.24 20.29 -4.46
CA TYR A 238 7.73 20.34 -5.83
C TYR A 238 8.56 19.43 -6.74
N THR A 239 7.94 18.44 -7.35
CA THR A 239 8.59 17.39 -8.15
C THR A 239 8.62 17.70 -9.65
N PHE A 240 8.04 18.84 -10.07
CA PHE A 240 7.83 19.25 -11.47
C PHE A 240 6.90 18.36 -12.30
N ASN A 241 6.84 17.06 -12.02
CA ASN A 241 5.91 16.10 -12.62
C ASN A 241 4.88 15.61 -11.58
N ALA A 242 3.72 15.16 -12.06
CA ALA A 242 2.70 14.55 -11.20
C ALA A 242 3.28 13.32 -10.50
N VAL A 243 3.03 13.19 -9.20
CA VAL A 243 3.52 12.04 -8.43
C VAL A 243 2.50 10.91 -8.58
N SER A 244 2.90 9.79 -9.17
CA SER A 244 2.05 8.61 -9.38
C SER A 244 2.31 7.51 -8.33
N SER A 245 3.54 7.43 -7.83
CA SER A 245 3.97 6.50 -6.79
C SER A 245 5.00 7.13 -5.86
N LEU A 246 5.05 6.64 -4.62
CA LEU A 246 5.87 7.21 -3.55
C LEU A 246 6.31 6.12 -2.59
N CYS A 247 7.59 6.13 -2.22
CA CYS A 247 8.14 5.20 -1.23
C CYS A 247 9.20 5.90 -0.38
N PHE A 248 9.26 5.56 0.91
CA PHE A 248 10.34 5.96 1.80
C PHE A 248 11.31 4.79 1.96
N THR A 249 12.59 5.03 1.70
CA THR A 249 13.65 4.03 1.85
C THR A 249 14.49 4.35 3.09
N PRO A 250 14.52 3.46 4.10
CA PRO A 250 15.27 3.67 5.34
C PRO A 250 16.74 3.25 5.23
N GLU A 251 17.45 3.73 4.20
CA GLU A 251 18.88 3.49 4.02
C GLU A 251 19.66 4.75 4.35
N GLY A 252 20.67 4.64 5.22
CA GLY A 252 21.51 5.77 5.64
C GLY A 252 20.71 6.91 6.27
N GLU A 253 20.86 8.13 5.71
CA GLU A 253 20.09 9.32 6.08
C GLU A 253 18.59 9.25 5.71
N GLY A 254 18.20 8.28 4.89
CA GLY A 254 16.83 8.05 4.46
C GLY A 254 16.49 8.84 3.19
N PHE A 255 15.72 8.23 2.31
CA PHE A 255 15.37 8.81 1.02
C PHE A 255 13.88 8.74 0.75
N ILE A 256 13.34 9.79 0.15
CA ILE A 256 12.02 9.79 -0.47
C ILE A 256 12.21 9.51 -1.96
N VAL A 257 11.58 8.46 -2.47
CA VAL A 257 11.59 8.15 -3.90
C VAL A 257 10.20 8.38 -4.48
N THR A 258 10.14 9.22 -5.51
CA THR A 258 8.91 9.55 -6.24
C THR A 258 8.97 9.00 -7.65
N GLY A 259 7.90 8.38 -8.09
CA GLY A 259 7.66 8.02 -9.49
C GLY A 259 6.65 8.96 -10.13
N SER A 260 6.86 9.28 -11.39
CA SER A 260 5.99 10.16 -12.17
C SER A 260 5.15 9.41 -13.20
N ASP A 261 4.15 10.10 -13.73
CA ASP A 261 3.34 9.68 -14.87
C ASP A 261 4.12 9.57 -16.19
N ALA A 262 5.30 10.19 -16.29
CA ALA A 262 6.19 10.11 -17.45
C ALA A 262 7.39 9.14 -17.26
N GLY A 263 7.29 8.17 -16.34
CA GLY A 263 8.32 7.15 -16.14
C GLY A 263 9.60 7.59 -15.42
N LYS A 264 9.69 8.87 -15.02
CA LYS A 264 10.83 9.42 -14.28
C LYS A 264 10.75 9.08 -12.79
N LEU A 265 11.86 8.61 -12.22
CA LEU A 265 12.11 8.50 -10.79
C LEU A 265 12.92 9.69 -10.30
N GLN A 266 12.57 10.20 -9.12
CA GLN A 266 13.36 11.21 -8.43
C GLN A 266 13.61 10.79 -6.99
N VAL A 267 14.81 11.07 -6.51
CA VAL A 267 15.25 10.74 -5.15
C VAL A 267 15.52 12.02 -4.41
N TRP A 268 14.98 12.12 -3.20
CA TRP A 268 15.11 13.29 -2.34
C TRP A 268 15.67 12.86 -1.00
N SER A 269 16.64 13.60 -0.47
CA SER A 269 17.17 13.36 0.87
C SER A 269 16.09 13.62 1.91
N TRP A 270 15.93 12.73 2.89
CA TRP A 270 14.99 12.95 4.00
C TRP A 270 15.40 14.12 4.91
N SER A 271 16.70 14.31 5.10
CA SER A 271 17.25 15.31 6.01
C SER A 271 17.26 16.71 5.37
N SER A 272 17.76 16.85 4.13
CA SER A 272 17.84 18.15 3.45
C SER A 272 16.60 18.51 2.61
N LEU A 273 15.83 17.49 2.19
CA LEU A 273 14.70 17.62 1.25
C LEU A 273 15.10 18.14 -0.13
N GLU A 274 16.38 18.02 -0.48
CA GLU A 274 16.91 18.36 -1.80
C GLU A 274 16.88 17.14 -2.72
N ASN A 275 16.76 17.39 -4.03
CA ASN A 275 16.83 16.33 -5.04
C ASN A 275 18.27 15.81 -5.14
N CYS A 276 18.48 14.53 -4.88
CA CYS A 276 19.78 13.87 -5.00
C CYS A 276 19.99 13.32 -6.41
N GLN A 277 18.94 12.78 -7.02
CA GLN A 277 19.02 12.10 -8.31
C GLN A 277 17.69 12.15 -9.06
N SER A 278 17.77 12.13 -10.38
CA SER A 278 16.64 12.11 -11.31
C SER A 278 16.96 11.16 -12.47
N GLU A 279 16.21 10.07 -12.59
CA GLU A 279 16.45 9.00 -13.58
C GLU A 279 15.19 8.75 -14.42
N ASN A 280 15.35 8.62 -15.74
CA ASN A 280 14.28 8.14 -16.61
C ASN A 280 14.29 6.60 -16.58
N ALA A 281 13.47 6.04 -15.70
CA ALA A 281 13.49 4.62 -15.38
C ALA A 281 12.63 3.78 -16.32
N HIS A 282 11.51 4.34 -16.76
CA HIS A 282 10.47 3.69 -17.57
C HIS A 282 10.03 4.62 -18.71
N LEU A 283 9.36 4.08 -19.73
CA LEU A 283 8.80 4.84 -20.85
C LEU A 283 7.41 5.40 -20.52
N ASP A 284 6.68 4.73 -19.63
CA ASP A 284 5.34 5.11 -19.16
C ASP A 284 5.28 5.28 -17.62
N ALA A 285 4.11 5.65 -17.10
CA ALA A 285 3.84 5.99 -15.72
C ALA A 285 4.38 4.96 -14.72
N VAL A 286 5.12 5.43 -13.71
CA VAL A 286 5.58 4.60 -12.59
C VAL A 286 4.41 4.33 -11.65
N THR A 287 3.75 3.20 -11.82
CA THR A 287 2.49 2.87 -11.13
C THR A 287 2.69 2.46 -9.67
N THR A 288 3.88 1.95 -9.32
CA THR A 288 4.17 1.38 -8.01
C THR A 288 5.65 1.50 -7.63
N LEU A 289 5.90 1.80 -6.36
CA LEU A 289 7.23 1.81 -5.74
C LEU A 289 7.17 1.09 -4.39
N GLN A 290 8.11 0.20 -4.12
CA GLN A 290 8.25 -0.50 -2.84
C GLN A 290 9.73 -0.69 -2.48
N SER A 291 10.08 -0.49 -1.21
CA SER A 291 11.42 -0.73 -0.68
C SER A 291 11.46 -2.01 0.16
N GLN A 292 12.52 -2.79 0.04
CA GLN A 292 12.79 -3.95 0.89
C GLN A 292 14.27 -3.96 1.29
N GLY A 293 14.57 -3.37 2.45
CA GLY A 293 15.96 -3.11 2.86
C GLY A 293 16.65 -2.20 1.84
N PRO A 294 17.87 -2.57 1.36
CA PRO A 294 18.62 -1.73 0.43
C PRO A 294 18.10 -1.80 -1.01
N LEU A 295 17.04 -2.57 -1.26
CA LEU A 295 16.47 -2.71 -2.59
C LEU A 295 15.23 -1.84 -2.74
N LEU A 296 15.13 -1.17 -3.87
CA LEU A 296 13.92 -0.50 -4.34
C LEU A 296 13.40 -1.22 -5.59
N PHE A 297 12.09 -1.40 -5.66
CA PHE A 297 11.41 -1.99 -6.80
C PHE A 297 10.46 -0.94 -7.39
N SER A 298 10.53 -0.75 -8.70
CA SER A 298 9.63 0.14 -9.43
C SER A 298 8.94 -0.63 -10.55
N GLY A 299 7.62 -0.47 -10.65
CA GLY A 299 6.81 -1.01 -11.76
C GLY A 299 6.21 0.12 -12.57
N SER A 300 6.05 -0.12 -13.87
CA SER A 300 5.44 0.81 -14.82
C SER A 300 4.15 0.27 -15.43
N ALA A 301 3.31 1.17 -15.92
CA ALA A 301 2.13 0.86 -16.73
C ALA A 301 2.49 0.07 -18.01
N GLU A 302 3.72 0.23 -18.53
CA GLU A 302 4.20 -0.56 -19.67
C GLU A 302 4.47 -2.04 -19.35
N GLY A 303 4.32 -2.44 -18.08
CA GLY A 303 4.58 -3.80 -17.61
C GLY A 303 6.03 -4.05 -17.19
N CYS A 304 6.94 -3.08 -17.33
CA CYS A 304 8.33 -3.21 -16.88
C CYS A 304 8.46 -3.21 -15.35
N VAL A 305 9.41 -4.02 -14.85
CA VAL A 305 9.85 -4.01 -13.45
C VAL A 305 11.35 -3.76 -13.39
N CYS A 306 11.75 -2.70 -12.69
CA CYS A 306 13.15 -2.37 -12.43
C CYS A 306 13.48 -2.61 -10.95
N VAL A 307 14.67 -3.17 -10.70
CA VAL A 307 15.24 -3.37 -9.37
C VAL A 307 16.45 -2.48 -9.20
N TRP A 308 16.51 -1.79 -8.07
CA TRP A 308 17.54 -0.80 -7.75
C TRP A 308 18.18 -1.13 -6.42
N GLU A 309 19.48 -0.88 -6.32
CA GLU A 309 20.23 -0.83 -5.07
C GLU A 309 20.25 0.63 -4.59
N VAL A 310 19.89 0.84 -3.33
CA VAL A 310 19.90 2.14 -2.66
C VAL A 310 21.11 2.21 -1.74
N SER A 311 21.95 3.23 -1.91
CA SER A 311 23.16 3.43 -1.11
C SER A 311 23.35 4.89 -0.74
N ASP A 312 23.71 5.14 0.52
CA ASP A 312 23.99 6.49 1.05
C ASP A 312 25.40 6.99 0.70
N GLU A 313 26.30 6.11 0.24
CA GLU A 313 27.71 6.45 0.01
C GLU A 313 27.94 7.21 -1.30
N ARG A 314 26.88 7.47 -2.09
CA ARG A 314 26.96 8.02 -3.44
C ARG A 314 26.21 9.33 -3.56
N THR A 315 26.70 10.20 -4.45
CA THR A 315 25.93 11.37 -4.92
C THR A 315 24.64 10.96 -5.62
N GLU A 316 24.66 9.78 -6.25
CA GLU A 316 23.52 9.14 -6.91
C GLU A 316 23.12 7.89 -6.10
N PRO A 317 22.10 8.00 -5.22
CA PRO A 317 21.76 6.93 -4.28
C PRO A 317 21.15 5.70 -4.95
N LEU A 318 20.56 5.82 -6.16
CA LEU A 318 19.98 4.69 -6.89
C LEU A 318 20.94 4.16 -7.94
N ARG A 319 21.18 2.85 -7.88
CA ARG A 319 21.87 2.09 -8.91
C ARG A 319 20.95 1.01 -9.46
N ARG A 320 20.68 1.03 -10.76
CA ARG A 320 19.87 -0.02 -11.41
C ARG A 320 20.62 -1.35 -11.42
N LEU A 321 19.99 -2.41 -10.92
CA LEU A 321 20.51 -3.78 -10.90
C LEU A 321 19.92 -4.62 -12.04
N HIS A 322 18.59 -4.61 -12.17
CA HIS A 322 17.86 -5.41 -13.15
C HIS A 322 16.72 -4.62 -13.79
N VAL A 323 16.41 -4.99 -15.03
CA VAL A 323 15.24 -4.53 -15.78
C VAL A 323 14.58 -5.76 -16.38
N TRP A 324 13.30 -5.93 -16.11
CA TRP A 324 12.48 -7.00 -16.64
C TRP A 324 11.38 -6.38 -17.48
N GLY A 325 11.43 -6.58 -18.80
CA GLY A 325 10.47 -6.02 -19.73
C GLY A 325 9.12 -6.75 -19.72
N PRO A 326 8.10 -6.21 -20.40
CA PRO A 326 6.78 -6.81 -20.51
C PRO A 326 6.78 -8.23 -21.07
N GLU A 327 7.78 -8.59 -21.87
CA GLU A 327 7.97 -9.93 -22.40
C GLU A 327 8.31 -10.96 -21.31
N VAL A 328 9.01 -10.55 -20.25
CA VAL A 328 9.31 -11.42 -19.11
C VAL A 328 8.22 -11.32 -18.06
N THR A 329 7.74 -10.11 -17.79
CA THR A 329 6.72 -9.92 -16.75
C THR A 329 5.37 -10.43 -17.19
N GLY A 330 5.07 -10.45 -18.50
CA GLY A 330 3.75 -10.70 -19.10
C GLY A 330 2.65 -9.76 -18.58
N CYS A 331 3.07 -8.61 -18.06
CA CYS A 331 2.24 -7.51 -17.58
C CYS A 331 2.08 -6.41 -18.64
N GLY A 332 2.54 -6.61 -19.88
CA GLY A 332 2.34 -5.66 -20.96
C GLY A 332 0.91 -5.69 -21.51
N GLY A 333 0.48 -4.57 -22.11
CA GLY A 333 -0.84 -4.35 -22.70
C GLY A 333 -1.61 -3.19 -22.06
N ASP A 334 -2.74 -2.81 -22.65
CA ASP A 334 -3.59 -1.71 -22.16
C ASP A 334 -4.36 -2.05 -20.86
N ASP A 335 -4.29 -3.32 -20.42
CA ASP A 335 -5.09 -3.86 -19.33
C ASP A 335 -4.41 -3.73 -17.97
N GLY A 336 -4.37 -2.49 -17.47
CA GLY A 336 -4.41 -2.24 -16.02
C GLY A 336 -3.11 -1.80 -15.34
N ARG A 337 -3.28 -1.24 -14.14
CA ARG A 337 -2.20 -0.70 -13.32
C ARG A 337 -1.36 -1.84 -12.72
N LEU A 338 -0.06 -1.88 -13.04
CA LEU A 338 0.88 -2.79 -12.40
C LEU A 338 1.09 -2.40 -10.93
N ILE A 339 0.79 -3.30 -10.00
CA ILE A 339 1.16 -3.18 -8.58
C ILE A 339 2.10 -4.32 -8.22
N LEU A 340 3.11 -4.03 -7.40
CA LEU A 340 4.11 -5.00 -6.98
C LEU A 340 4.22 -5.08 -5.46
N SER A 341 4.58 -6.27 -4.98
CA SER A 341 4.89 -6.53 -3.58
C SER A 341 6.13 -7.44 -3.51
N PRO A 342 7.31 -6.92 -3.15
CA PRO A 342 8.54 -7.70 -3.06
C PRO A 342 8.64 -8.47 -1.74
N ARG A 343 9.23 -9.68 -1.79
CA ARG A 343 9.63 -10.46 -0.61
C ARG A 343 10.80 -11.38 -0.93
N GLY A 344 11.96 -11.06 -0.34
CA GLY A 344 13.20 -11.81 -0.57
C GLY A 344 13.58 -11.73 -2.04
N ASP A 345 13.69 -12.89 -2.69
CA ASP A 345 14.03 -13.00 -4.11
C ASP A 345 12.81 -12.99 -5.04
N ARG A 346 11.59 -12.93 -4.49
CA ARG A 346 10.34 -12.93 -5.26
C ARG A 346 9.67 -11.57 -5.27
N VAL A 347 9.06 -11.21 -6.39
CA VAL A 347 8.21 -10.04 -6.54
C VAL A 347 6.87 -10.52 -7.06
N PHE A 348 5.82 -10.27 -6.28
CA PHE A 348 4.45 -10.59 -6.65
C PHE A 348 3.88 -9.40 -7.40
N LEU A 349 3.29 -9.65 -8.56
CA LEU A 349 2.81 -8.66 -9.50
C LEU A 349 1.32 -8.87 -9.76
N SER A 350 0.56 -7.79 -9.71
CA SER A 350 -0.83 -7.75 -10.18
C SER A 350 -0.93 -6.74 -11.33
N CYS A 351 -1.47 -7.18 -12.46
CA CYS A 351 -1.50 -6.43 -13.72
C CYS A 351 -2.89 -6.46 -14.36
N GLY A 352 -3.95 -6.24 -13.59
CA GLY A 352 -5.32 -6.23 -14.12
C GLY A 352 -5.88 -7.60 -14.54
N LYS A 353 -5.07 -8.67 -14.50
CA LYS A 353 -5.46 -10.03 -14.90
C LYS A 353 -6.01 -10.86 -13.73
N ALA A 354 -6.61 -12.00 -14.06
CA ALA A 354 -7.15 -12.98 -13.11
C ALA A 354 -6.09 -13.65 -12.21
N SER A 355 -4.81 -13.53 -12.54
CA SER A 355 -3.71 -14.21 -11.84
C SER A 355 -2.71 -13.23 -11.26
N ILE A 356 -2.10 -13.62 -10.14
CA ILE A 356 -0.91 -12.98 -9.59
C ILE A 356 0.30 -13.60 -10.28
N ARG A 357 1.21 -12.77 -10.77
CA ARG A 357 2.48 -13.24 -11.34
C ARG A 357 3.58 -13.14 -10.29
N ILE A 358 4.50 -14.11 -10.27
CA ILE A 358 5.58 -14.19 -9.29
C ILE A 358 6.90 -14.25 -10.04
N LEU A 359 7.60 -13.11 -10.03
CA LEU A 359 8.91 -12.94 -10.62
C LEU A 359 10.00 -13.26 -9.60
N ASN A 360 10.90 -14.20 -9.89
CA ASN A 360 12.18 -14.24 -9.22
C ASN A 360 13.10 -13.19 -9.83
N TRP A 361 13.33 -12.09 -9.13
CA TRP A 361 13.99 -10.93 -9.71
C TRP A 361 15.49 -11.14 -9.99
N ARG A 362 16.11 -12.16 -9.37
CA ARG A 362 17.52 -12.51 -9.62
C ARG A 362 17.69 -13.37 -10.87
N THR A 363 16.76 -14.30 -11.09
CA THR A 363 16.87 -15.29 -12.17
C THR A 363 16.01 -14.96 -13.39
N GLY A 364 15.02 -14.07 -13.25
CA GLY A 364 14.03 -13.78 -14.28
C GLY A 364 12.96 -14.85 -14.44
N VAL A 365 12.95 -15.88 -13.58
CA VAL A 365 11.95 -16.96 -13.66
C VAL A 365 10.59 -16.39 -13.26
N MET A 366 9.62 -16.53 -14.17
CA MET A 366 8.23 -16.18 -13.93
C MET A 366 7.40 -17.43 -13.60
N THR A 367 6.53 -17.30 -12.60
CA THR A 367 5.50 -18.30 -12.28
C THR A 367 4.16 -17.63 -12.10
N ARG A 368 3.08 -18.34 -12.45
CA ARG A 368 1.71 -17.85 -12.35
C ARG A 368 1.01 -18.46 -11.14
N LEU A 369 0.33 -17.62 -10.37
CA LEU A 369 -0.56 -18.01 -9.28
C LEU A 369 -1.98 -17.58 -9.65
N THR A 370 -2.86 -18.56 -9.87
CA THR A 370 -4.27 -18.29 -10.12
C THR A 370 -4.91 -17.63 -8.90
N ASN A 371 -5.50 -16.46 -9.12
CA ASN A 371 -6.16 -15.70 -8.07
C ASN A 371 -7.68 -15.63 -8.29
N HIS A 372 -8.14 -15.71 -9.53
CA HIS A 372 -9.56 -15.77 -9.87
C HIS A 372 -9.85 -17.03 -10.68
N SER A 373 -11.02 -17.66 -10.45
CA SER A 373 -11.44 -18.84 -11.20
C SER A 373 -12.19 -18.52 -12.50
N SER A 374 -12.55 -17.25 -12.72
CA SER A 374 -13.15 -16.75 -13.95
C SER A 374 -12.16 -15.87 -14.73
N THR A 375 -12.22 -15.96 -16.06
CA THR A 375 -11.39 -15.19 -17.00
C THR A 375 -11.68 -13.68 -16.97
N ALA A 376 -12.88 -13.28 -16.54
CA ALA A 376 -13.26 -11.87 -16.34
C ALA A 376 -12.85 -11.32 -14.96
N GLY A 377 -12.03 -12.08 -14.22
CA GLY A 377 -11.50 -11.67 -12.93
C GLY A 377 -10.33 -10.70 -13.05
N VAL A 378 -10.33 -9.70 -12.18
CA VAL A 378 -9.27 -8.71 -12.09
C VAL A 378 -8.60 -8.76 -10.73
N THR A 379 -7.27 -8.75 -10.72
CA THR A 379 -6.45 -8.54 -9.54
C THR A 379 -5.83 -7.14 -9.60
N ASP A 380 -6.36 -6.20 -8.81
CA ASP A 380 -5.86 -4.82 -8.75
C ASP A 380 -4.72 -4.64 -7.73
N CYS A 381 -4.82 -5.31 -6.59
CA CYS A 381 -3.92 -5.18 -5.46
C CYS A 381 -3.31 -6.53 -5.07
N VAL A 382 -2.02 -6.51 -4.75
CA VAL A 382 -1.31 -7.59 -4.09
C VAL A 382 -0.55 -7.03 -2.90
N ASN A 383 -0.65 -7.67 -1.73
CA ASN A 383 0.06 -7.26 -0.53
C ASN A 383 0.49 -8.47 0.30
N GLN A 384 1.46 -8.28 1.17
CA GLN A 384 2.06 -9.32 1.98
C GLN A 384 2.23 -8.89 3.42
N ILE A 385 2.04 -9.86 4.30
CA ILE A 385 2.38 -9.78 5.71
C ILE A 385 3.11 -11.06 6.10
N PRO A 386 3.70 -11.14 7.32
CA PRO A 386 4.41 -12.33 7.74
C PRO A 386 3.59 -13.62 7.51
N GLY A 387 4.13 -14.48 6.65
CA GLY A 387 3.53 -15.76 6.27
C GLY A 387 2.31 -15.73 5.35
N LEU A 388 1.78 -14.57 4.93
CA LEU A 388 0.54 -14.49 4.13
C LEU A 388 0.69 -13.58 2.91
N LEU A 389 0.21 -14.06 1.77
CA LEU A 389 -0.03 -13.28 0.57
C LEU A 389 -1.52 -13.00 0.45
N ILE A 390 -1.86 -11.75 0.10
CA ILE A 390 -3.23 -11.27 -0.01
C ILE A 390 -3.41 -10.72 -1.43
N GLY A 391 -4.35 -11.28 -2.18
CA GLY A 391 -4.78 -10.79 -3.48
C GLY A 391 -6.19 -10.23 -3.42
N SER A 392 -6.41 -9.03 -3.94
CA SER A 392 -7.77 -8.56 -4.23
C SER A 392 -8.30 -9.26 -5.46
N CYS A 393 -9.59 -9.52 -5.50
CA CYS A 393 -10.26 -10.12 -6.65
C CYS A 393 -11.54 -9.34 -6.93
N PHE A 394 -11.75 -8.93 -8.17
CA PHE A 394 -12.98 -8.31 -8.62
C PHE A 394 -13.47 -9.01 -9.89
N ASP A 395 -14.69 -9.52 -9.87
CA ASP A 395 -15.33 -10.08 -11.05
C ASP A 395 -16.07 -8.95 -11.79
N ILE A 396 -15.59 -8.57 -12.98
CA ILE A 396 -16.18 -7.46 -13.75
C ILE A 396 -17.64 -7.76 -14.13
N ILE A 397 -17.96 -9.03 -14.42
CA ILE A 397 -19.29 -9.42 -14.91
C ILE A 397 -20.29 -9.40 -13.75
N ASN A 398 -19.90 -9.96 -12.60
CA ASN A 398 -20.80 -10.10 -11.45
C ASN A 398 -20.78 -8.88 -10.51
N GLY A 399 -19.75 -8.03 -10.60
CA GLY A 399 -19.51 -6.92 -9.68
C GLY A 399 -19.17 -7.39 -8.26
N GLU A 400 -18.75 -8.64 -8.08
CA GLU A 400 -18.42 -9.21 -6.77
C GLU A 400 -16.93 -9.04 -6.46
N SER A 401 -16.64 -8.52 -5.26
CA SER A 401 -15.27 -8.46 -4.73
C SER A 401 -15.01 -9.55 -3.71
N THR A 402 -13.83 -10.15 -3.79
CA THR A 402 -13.31 -11.10 -2.82
C THR A 402 -11.85 -10.81 -2.49
N ILE A 403 -11.37 -11.33 -1.37
CA ILE A 403 -9.96 -11.27 -0.99
C ILE A 403 -9.47 -12.69 -0.83
N ASN A 404 -8.45 -13.07 -1.60
CA ASN A 404 -7.88 -14.41 -1.53
C ASN A 404 -6.60 -14.41 -0.72
N LEU A 405 -6.51 -15.41 0.16
CA LEU A 405 -5.40 -15.59 1.10
C LEU A 405 -4.59 -16.81 0.70
N PHE A 406 -3.27 -16.63 0.59
CA PHE A 406 -2.33 -17.71 0.28
C PHE A 406 -1.25 -17.78 1.36
N SER A 407 -0.80 -19.00 1.69
CA SER A 407 0.32 -19.21 2.60
C SER A 407 1.63 -18.83 1.91
N LEU A 408 2.54 -18.18 2.63
CA LEU A 408 3.92 -17.99 2.19
C LEU A 408 4.85 -18.85 3.05
N PRO A 409 5.93 -19.42 2.49
CA PRO A 409 6.49 -19.14 1.16
C PRO A 409 5.92 -19.92 -0.04
N GLN A 410 5.13 -20.98 0.18
CA GLN A 410 4.72 -21.92 -0.88
C GLN A 410 3.61 -21.40 -1.81
N SER A 411 2.97 -20.28 -1.48
CA SER A 411 1.84 -19.69 -2.21
C SER A 411 0.63 -20.63 -2.34
N LYS A 412 0.41 -21.51 -1.35
CA LYS A 412 -0.74 -22.43 -1.35
C LYS A 412 -2.01 -21.68 -0.89
N TYR A 413 -3.11 -21.85 -1.62
CA TYR A 413 -4.39 -21.22 -1.28
C TYR A 413 -4.91 -21.66 0.10
N LEU A 414 -5.35 -20.69 0.91
CA LEU A 414 -5.93 -20.91 2.22
C LEU A 414 -7.45 -20.77 2.17
N VAL A 415 -7.94 -19.55 1.92
CA VAL A 415 -9.37 -19.20 1.95
C VAL A 415 -9.65 -17.95 1.10
N SER A 416 -10.92 -17.78 0.72
CA SER A 416 -11.46 -16.56 0.13
C SER A 416 -12.34 -15.84 1.16
N LEU A 417 -12.11 -14.55 1.35
CA LEU A 417 -12.90 -13.70 2.23
C LEU A 417 -13.82 -12.82 1.39
N THR A 418 -15.09 -12.76 1.77
CA THR A 418 -16.09 -11.92 1.10
C THR A 418 -17.12 -11.42 2.10
N SER A 419 -17.83 -10.36 1.74
CA SER A 419 -18.92 -9.80 2.50
C SER A 419 -19.97 -9.24 1.54
N SER A 420 -21.18 -9.02 2.02
CA SER A 420 -22.23 -8.39 1.22
C SER A 420 -21.80 -6.97 0.85
N ASP A 421 -21.86 -6.64 -0.44
CA ASP A 421 -21.58 -5.28 -0.96
C ASP A 421 -20.13 -4.80 -0.76
N LEU A 422 -19.15 -5.69 -0.99
CA LEU A 422 -17.74 -5.27 -1.04
C LEU A 422 -17.43 -4.55 -2.36
N PRO A 423 -16.98 -3.29 -2.32
CA PRO A 423 -16.58 -2.57 -3.53
C PRO A 423 -15.25 -3.09 -4.07
N ARG A 424 -14.98 -2.83 -5.35
CA ARG A 424 -13.68 -3.08 -5.98
C ARG A 424 -12.56 -2.45 -5.16
N ILE A 425 -11.55 -3.26 -4.84
CA ILE A 425 -10.44 -2.89 -3.94
C ILE A 425 -9.30 -2.35 -4.80
N LEU A 426 -9.07 -1.04 -4.73
CA LEU A 426 -8.05 -0.33 -5.54
C LEU A 426 -6.79 0.00 -4.74
N CYS A 427 -6.87 -0.03 -3.42
CA CYS A 427 -5.70 0.07 -2.56
C CYS A 427 -5.85 -0.78 -1.29
N PHE A 428 -4.72 -1.15 -0.70
CA PHE A 428 -4.68 -2.08 0.41
C PHE A 428 -3.48 -1.83 1.32
N ALA A 429 -3.70 -1.86 2.63
CA ALA A 429 -2.62 -1.89 3.62
C ALA A 429 -2.94 -2.89 4.72
N ALA A 430 -2.01 -3.78 5.04
CA ALA A 430 -2.14 -4.78 6.09
C ALA A 430 -1.03 -4.66 7.13
N TRP A 431 -1.36 -5.01 8.36
CA TRP A 431 -0.43 -5.03 9.48
C TRP A 431 -0.89 -6.03 10.54
N LEU A 432 0.03 -6.38 11.43
CA LEU A 432 -0.27 -7.18 12.61
C LEU A 432 -0.46 -6.25 13.81
N THR A 433 -1.44 -6.57 14.64
CA THR A 433 -1.60 -5.94 15.94
C THR A 433 -0.52 -6.39 16.91
N ALA A 434 -0.38 -5.69 18.05
CA ALA A 434 0.53 -6.11 19.11
C ALA A 434 0.20 -7.50 19.69
N SER A 435 -1.05 -7.96 19.57
CA SER A 435 -1.47 -9.32 19.95
C SER A 435 -1.18 -10.38 18.88
N GLY A 436 -0.71 -9.98 17.69
CA GLY A 436 -0.50 -10.87 16.55
C GLY A 436 -1.76 -11.12 15.71
N ASP A 437 -2.89 -10.50 16.04
CA ASP A 437 -4.10 -10.56 15.22
C ASP A 437 -3.95 -9.73 13.95
N HIS A 438 -4.60 -10.17 12.88
CA HIS A 438 -4.52 -9.55 11.57
C HIS A 438 -5.46 -8.35 11.47
N ARG A 439 -4.93 -7.21 10.98
CA ARG A 439 -5.72 -6.06 10.57
C ARG A 439 -5.32 -5.61 9.19
N TRP A 440 -6.29 -5.18 8.40
CA TRP A 440 -6.00 -4.50 7.15
C TRP A 440 -7.09 -3.52 6.80
N VAL A 441 -6.78 -2.64 5.86
CA VAL A 441 -7.71 -1.69 5.31
C VAL A 441 -7.73 -1.84 3.80
N THR A 442 -8.94 -1.87 3.25
CA THR A 442 -9.21 -1.86 1.81
C THR A 442 -9.77 -0.49 1.44
N GLY A 443 -9.27 0.10 0.37
CA GLY A 443 -9.78 1.35 -0.19
C GLY A 443 -10.19 1.20 -1.65
N GLY A 444 -10.94 2.18 -2.14
CA GLY A 444 -11.60 2.20 -3.44
C GLY A 444 -12.77 3.17 -3.32
N ARG A 445 -13.99 2.71 -3.57
CA ARG A 445 -15.19 3.53 -3.31
C ARG A 445 -15.41 3.81 -1.82
N ASN A 446 -15.16 2.80 -0.98
CA ASN A 446 -15.27 2.89 0.48
C ASN A 446 -13.92 2.56 1.12
N LEU A 447 -13.65 3.15 2.28
CA LEU A 447 -12.52 2.77 3.12
C LEU A 447 -13.02 1.83 4.21
N ILE A 448 -12.60 0.57 4.19
CA ILE A 448 -13.12 -0.48 5.08
C ILE A 448 -11.97 -1.09 5.87
N VAL A 449 -12.05 -1.03 7.19
CA VAL A 449 -11.14 -1.71 8.09
C VAL A 449 -11.66 -3.09 8.42
N TRP A 450 -10.78 -4.08 8.27
CA TRP A 450 -10.99 -5.47 8.62
C TRP A 450 -10.19 -5.79 9.86
N GLU A 451 -10.88 -6.25 10.90
CA GLU A 451 -10.24 -6.67 12.15
C GLU A 451 -10.53 -8.14 12.41
N GLN A 452 -9.47 -8.95 12.46
CA GLN A 452 -9.61 -10.35 12.85
C GLN A 452 -10.06 -10.43 14.29
N LEU A 453 -11.11 -11.21 14.52
CA LEU A 453 -11.69 -11.42 15.84
C LEU A 453 -11.04 -12.64 16.49
N PRO A 454 -10.81 -12.61 17.82
CA PRO A 454 -10.31 -13.77 18.54
C PRO A 454 -11.21 -14.99 18.37
N GLY A 455 -10.62 -16.19 18.36
CA GLY A 455 -11.37 -17.45 18.18
C GLY A 455 -12.47 -17.69 19.24
N SER A 456 -12.36 -17.08 20.42
CA SER A 456 -13.37 -17.12 21.49
C SER A 456 -14.61 -16.26 21.22
N PHE A 457 -14.61 -15.46 20.15
CA PHE A 457 -15.70 -14.54 19.85
C PHE A 457 -16.97 -15.29 19.41
N LYS A 458 -18.01 -15.21 20.25
CA LYS A 458 -19.24 -16.02 20.09
C LYS A 458 -20.17 -15.55 18.95
N LYS A 459 -20.16 -14.26 18.58
CA LYS A 459 -21.04 -13.75 17.51
C LYS A 459 -20.50 -14.14 16.12
N ARG A 460 -21.38 -14.11 15.12
CA ARG A 460 -21.00 -14.25 13.70
C ARG A 460 -20.20 -13.01 13.30
N GLY A 461 -19.12 -13.20 12.53
CA GLY A 461 -18.39 -12.09 11.91
C GLY A 461 -19.16 -11.54 10.72
N ASP A 462 -18.76 -10.35 10.26
CA ASP A 462 -19.38 -9.66 9.11
C ASP A 462 -18.89 -10.22 7.76
N VAL A 463 -17.85 -11.06 7.81
CA VAL A 463 -17.19 -11.67 6.66
C VAL A 463 -17.56 -13.14 6.57
N THR A 464 -17.88 -13.56 5.35
CA THR A 464 -18.05 -14.96 4.98
C THR A 464 -16.73 -15.50 4.46
N VAL A 465 -16.26 -16.58 5.08
CA VAL A 465 -15.09 -17.35 4.61
C VAL A 465 -15.60 -18.42 3.65
N ARG A 466 -15.15 -18.37 2.40
CA ARG A 466 -15.48 -19.33 1.33
C ARG A 466 -14.27 -20.24 1.07
N ARG A 467 -14.57 -21.50 0.72
CA ARG A 467 -13.61 -22.42 0.13
C ARG A 467 -13.89 -22.50 -1.36
N ASP A 468 -12.94 -22.05 -2.18
CA ASP A 468 -12.97 -22.31 -3.61
C ASP A 468 -12.05 -23.51 -3.91
N SER A 469 -12.66 -24.67 -4.16
CA SER A 469 -11.92 -25.89 -4.48
C SER A 469 -11.10 -25.77 -5.77
N ARG A 470 -11.45 -24.83 -6.67
CA ARG A 470 -10.71 -24.62 -7.91
C ARG A 470 -9.33 -24.04 -7.64
N LEU A 471 -9.22 -23.17 -6.63
CA LEU A 471 -7.94 -22.58 -6.21
C LEU A 471 -7.06 -23.53 -5.39
N GLU A 472 -7.62 -24.62 -4.86
CA GLU A 472 -6.87 -25.62 -4.08
C GLU A 472 -5.95 -26.49 -4.95
N TYR A 473 -6.30 -26.67 -6.22
CA TYR A 473 -5.53 -27.47 -7.18
C TYR A 473 -4.68 -26.62 -8.13
N CYS A 474 -4.64 -25.30 -7.94
CA CYS A 474 -3.81 -24.43 -8.77
C CYS A 474 -2.33 -24.71 -8.51
N LEU A 475 -1.68 -25.29 -9.51
CA LEU A 475 -0.23 -25.47 -9.55
C LEU A 475 0.41 -24.13 -9.91
N LEU A 476 1.61 -23.86 -9.39
CA LEU A 476 2.45 -22.79 -9.91
C LEU A 476 2.86 -23.19 -11.32
N GLU A 477 2.16 -22.67 -12.32
CA GLU A 477 2.48 -22.91 -13.72
C GLU A 477 3.71 -22.07 -14.10
N SER A 478 4.66 -22.70 -14.78
CA SER A 478 5.77 -21.98 -15.37
C SER A 478 5.30 -21.43 -16.72
N ASP A 479 5.57 -20.15 -17.00
CA ASP A 479 5.16 -19.50 -18.28
C ASP A 479 5.81 -20.19 -19.51
N ARG A 480 6.69 -21.19 -19.34
CA ARG A 480 7.23 -22.01 -20.43
C ARG A 480 6.23 -23.01 -20.98
N ASP A 481 5.14 -23.30 -20.27
CA ASP A 481 4.17 -24.34 -20.62
C ASP A 481 2.85 -23.77 -21.19
N SER A 482 2.72 -22.45 -21.33
CA SER A 482 1.55 -21.80 -21.93
C SER A 482 1.89 -21.17 -23.27
N GLU A 483 2.05 -22.00 -24.30
CA GLU A 483 1.72 -21.58 -25.67
C GLU A 483 0.18 -21.54 -25.78
N ASP A 484 -0.34 -20.55 -26.50
CA ASP A 484 -1.78 -20.33 -26.81
C ASP A 484 -2.57 -19.37 -25.89
N GLU A 485 -2.20 -18.09 -25.91
CA GLU A 485 -3.21 -17.03 -26.04
C GLU A 485 -2.81 -16.11 -27.22
N GLN A 486 -3.00 -16.62 -28.45
CA GLN A 486 -3.02 -15.77 -29.63
C GLN A 486 -4.36 -15.05 -29.69
N SER A 487 -4.34 -13.73 -29.49
CA SER A 487 -5.49 -12.86 -29.72
C SER A 487 -5.70 -12.68 -31.23
N GLU A 488 -6.59 -13.49 -31.81
CA GLU A 488 -7.29 -13.11 -33.04
C GLU A 488 -8.46 -12.20 -32.66
N ASP A 489 -8.34 -10.90 -32.98
CA ASP A 489 -9.45 -10.11 -33.54
C ASP A 489 -8.92 -8.74 -33.94
N SER A 490 -8.62 -8.60 -35.24
CA SER A 490 -8.38 -7.32 -35.89
C SER A 490 -9.60 -6.97 -36.73
N ILE A 491 -10.37 -5.98 -36.29
CA ILE A 491 -11.38 -5.30 -37.11
C ILE A 491 -10.85 -3.89 -37.40
N PRO A 492 -10.77 -3.46 -38.67
CA PRO A 492 -10.25 -2.14 -39.02
C PRO A 492 -11.35 -1.08 -38.86
N GLN A 493 -11.04 0.06 -38.27
CA GLN A 493 -11.83 1.28 -38.46
C GLN A 493 -10.95 2.48 -38.79
N ASP A 494 -11.25 3.05 -39.95
CA ASP A 494 -10.71 4.26 -40.52
C ASP A 494 -11.02 5.51 -39.66
N ALA A 495 -10.05 6.42 -39.74
CA ALA A 495 -9.91 7.78 -39.24
C ALA A 495 -11.18 8.63 -38.95
N SER A 496 -11.12 9.36 -37.83
CA SER A 496 -11.12 10.84 -37.89
C SER A 496 -10.42 11.43 -36.66
N GLU A 497 -9.42 12.28 -36.93
CA GLU A 497 -8.58 12.98 -35.97
C GLU A 497 -9.37 14.03 -35.18
N THR A 498 -9.24 14.03 -33.86
CA THR A 498 -9.31 15.25 -33.05
C THR A 498 -8.45 15.03 -31.81
N GLU A 499 -7.26 15.64 -31.81
CA GLU A 499 -6.29 15.55 -30.71
C GLU A 499 -6.81 16.27 -29.46
N GLU A 500 -7.04 15.50 -28.39
CA GLU A 500 -6.94 15.99 -27.01
C GLU A 500 -5.78 15.26 -26.32
N PRO A 501 -4.99 15.94 -25.45
CA PRO A 501 -3.82 15.33 -24.84
C PRO A 501 -4.25 14.18 -23.91
N ALA A 502 -3.65 13.01 -24.11
CA ALA A 502 -3.89 11.80 -23.34
C ALA A 502 -3.55 12.01 -21.85
N SER A 503 -4.51 12.51 -21.07
CA SER A 503 -4.44 12.56 -19.62
C SER A 503 -5.14 11.33 -19.02
N SER A 504 -4.36 10.40 -18.47
CA SER A 504 -4.78 9.33 -17.55
C SER A 504 -6.04 8.53 -17.96
N SER A 505 -5.94 7.69 -19.00
CA SER A 505 -7.07 6.84 -19.45
C SER A 505 -7.48 5.77 -18.43
N TRP A 506 -6.56 5.26 -17.61
CA TRP A 506 -6.85 4.17 -16.66
C TRP A 506 -7.89 4.53 -15.58
N LEU A 507 -7.83 5.73 -15.00
CA LEU A 507 -8.80 6.18 -13.98
C LEU A 507 -10.20 6.41 -14.56
N SER A 508 -10.31 6.69 -15.87
CA SER A 508 -11.60 6.73 -16.56
C SER A 508 -12.18 5.32 -16.77
N CYS A 509 -11.30 4.33 -17.03
CA CYS A 509 -11.66 2.94 -17.29
C CYS A 509 -12.09 2.17 -16.02
N VAL A 510 -11.56 2.52 -14.84
CA VAL A 510 -11.96 1.90 -13.55
C VAL A 510 -13.34 2.37 -13.06
N LEU A 511 -13.86 3.46 -13.62
CA LEU A 511 -15.11 4.12 -13.21
C LEU A 511 -16.31 3.84 -14.13
N GLN A 512 -16.09 3.20 -15.28
CA GLN A 512 -17.14 2.61 -16.12
C GLN A 512 -17.30 1.13 -15.77
#